data_AF-A0A0K8PCG8-F1
#
_entry.id   AF-A0A0K8PCG8-F1
#
_cell.length_a   1.000
_cell.length_b   1.000
_cell.length_c   1.000
_cell.angle_alpha   90.00
_cell.angle_beta   90.00
_cell.angle_gamma   90.00
#
_symmetry.space_group_name_H-M   'P 1'
#
loop_
_entity.id
_entity.type
_entity.pdbx_description
1 polymer ?
#
loop_
_entity_poly.entity_id
_entity_poly.type
_entity_poly.pdbx_seq_one_letter_code
_entity_poly.pdbx_strand_id
1 'polypeptide(L)'
;MGGSAPRRDHHLPVETTSFVDRRGELTQGRELLARARLVTLTGPGGVGKTRLAARVAARVQRAFPDGVRFVHLSGLHDPALVPLAAADALGLHDHSAQPPLAALVEQVRDRRLLLV
;
A
#
# COMPACT_ATOMS: atom_id res chain seq x y z
N MET A 1 -25.57 -20.53 4.31
CA MET A 1 -24.84 -19.83 3.23
C MET A 1 -24.62 -18.40 3.68
N GLY A 2 -23.38 -17.99 3.88
CA GLY A 2 -23.05 -16.66 4.42
C GLY A 2 -21.58 -16.58 4.76
N GLY A 3 -20.71 -16.84 3.77
CA GLY A 3 -19.29 -16.59 3.92
C GLY A 3 -19.09 -15.09 3.97
N SER A 4 -18.73 -14.55 5.14
CA SER A 4 -18.22 -13.19 5.26
C SER A 4 -17.04 -13.08 4.30
N ALA A 5 -17.15 -12.21 3.29
CA ALA A 5 -15.99 -11.79 2.52
C ALA A 5 -14.91 -11.36 3.52
N PRO A 6 -13.63 -11.77 3.36
CA PRO A 6 -12.59 -11.30 4.25
C PRO A 6 -12.61 -9.78 4.21
N ARG A 7 -12.83 -9.14 5.36
CA ARG A 7 -12.57 -7.71 5.50
C ARG A 7 -11.13 -7.53 5.04
N ARG A 8 -10.93 -6.88 3.89
CA ARG A 8 -9.60 -6.66 3.35
C ARG A 8 -8.91 -5.75 4.36
N ASP A 9 -8.02 -6.36 5.12
CA ASP A 9 -7.23 -5.60 6.07
C ASP A 9 -6.28 -4.73 5.27
N HIS A 10 -6.48 -3.42 5.36
CA HIS A 10 -5.69 -2.38 4.69
C HIS A 10 -4.44 -2.00 5.51
N HIS A 11 -4.26 -2.63 6.67
CA HIS A 11 -3.00 -2.63 7.39
C HIS A 11 -1.94 -3.47 6.65
N LEU A 12 -0.68 -3.25 7.02
CA LEU A 12 0.41 -4.07 6.49
C LEU A 12 0.20 -5.54 6.87
N PRO A 13 0.38 -6.49 5.94
CA PRO A 13 0.22 -7.92 6.24
C PRO A 13 1.10 -8.36 7.42
N VAL A 14 0.49 -9.04 8.40
CA VAL A 14 1.22 -9.66 9.51
C VAL A 14 1.92 -10.92 9.00
N GLU A 15 3.24 -10.99 9.17
CA GLU A 15 4.02 -12.15 8.75
C GLU A 15 4.02 -13.23 9.83
N THR A 16 3.59 -14.45 9.45
CA THR A 16 3.56 -15.64 10.31
C THR A 16 4.77 -16.57 10.13
N THR A 17 5.69 -16.22 9.22
CA THR A 17 6.90 -17.03 8.90
C THR A 17 8.15 -16.17 8.94
N SER A 18 9.31 -16.76 9.24
CA SER A 18 10.59 -16.06 9.21
C SER A 18 10.91 -15.50 7.80
N PHE A 19 11.60 -14.36 7.75
CA PHE A 19 12.04 -13.70 6.51
C PHE A 19 13.56 -13.75 6.47
N VAL A 20 14.06 -14.69 5.70
CA VAL A 20 15.47 -15.05 5.66
C VAL A 20 16.13 -14.31 4.50
N ASP A 21 17.33 -13.79 4.75
CA ASP A 21 18.30 -13.31 3.76
C ASP A 21 17.90 -12.15 2.82
N ARG A 22 17.25 -11.11 3.36
CA ARG A 22 16.86 -9.92 2.58
C ARG A 22 17.19 -8.58 3.24
N ARG A 23 18.22 -8.56 4.08
CA ARG A 23 18.60 -7.33 4.83
C ARG A 23 19.09 -6.22 3.90
N GLY A 24 19.81 -6.57 2.84
CA GLY A 24 20.30 -5.61 1.85
C GLY A 24 19.17 -4.89 1.12
N GLU A 25 18.20 -5.64 0.61
CA GLU A 25 17.04 -5.10 -0.11
C GLU A 25 16.15 -4.25 0.80
N LEU A 26 16.03 -4.61 2.07
CA LEU A 26 15.31 -3.80 3.06
C LEU A 26 15.99 -2.44 3.26
N THR A 27 17.32 -2.42 3.38
CA THR A 27 18.10 -1.18 3.50
C THR A 27 17.98 -0.35 2.22
N GLN A 28 18.16 -0.97 1.06
CA GLN A 28 18.05 -0.31 -0.23
C GLN A 28 16.65 0.28 -0.46
N GLY A 29 15.58 -0.46 -0.13
CA GLY A 29 14.21 0.02 -0.24
C GLY A 29 13.93 1.23 0.65
N ARG A 30 14.44 1.22 1.89
CA ARG A 30 14.36 2.37 2.80
C ARG A 30 15.08 3.59 2.23
N GLU A 31 16.29 3.42 1.73
CA GLU A 31 17.08 4.51 1.15
C GLU A 31 16.48 5.05 -0.13
N LEU A 32 15.85 4.20 -0.94
CA LEU A 32 15.10 4.59 -2.12
C LEU A 32 13.88 5.45 -1.75
N LEU A 33 13.10 5.03 -0.75
CA LEU A 33 11.95 5.81 -0.28
C LEU A 33 12.34 7.14 0.37
N ALA A 34 13.55 7.26 0.89
CA ALA A 34 14.05 8.52 1.43
C ALA A 34 14.39 9.55 0.33
N ARG A 35 14.67 9.10 -0.91
CA ARG A 35 15.10 9.95 -2.03
C ARG A 35 14.08 10.06 -3.17
N ALA A 36 13.10 9.16 -3.22
CA ALA A 36 12.12 9.08 -4.30
C ALA A 36 10.69 8.96 -3.74
N ARG A 37 9.72 9.51 -4.49
CA ARG A 37 8.29 9.43 -4.15
C ARG A 37 7.60 8.15 -4.63
N LEU A 38 8.26 7.39 -5.51
CA LEU A 38 7.77 6.13 -6.07
C LEU A 38 8.92 5.13 -6.13
N VAL A 39 8.69 3.93 -5.63
CA VAL A 39 9.63 2.82 -5.68
C VAL A 39 8.91 1.59 -6.19
N THR A 40 9.46 0.97 -7.23
CA THR A 40 8.89 -0.25 -7.82
C THR A 40 9.76 -1.44 -7.48
N LEU A 41 9.17 -2.48 -6.87
CA LEU A 41 9.83 -3.76 -6.65
C LEU A 41 9.50 -4.70 -7.80
N THR A 42 10.50 -5.04 -8.61
CA THR A 42 10.36 -5.98 -9.73
C THR A 42 11.05 -7.30 -9.42
N GLY A 43 10.68 -8.35 -10.15
CA GLY A 43 11.27 -9.68 -10.00
C GLY A 43 10.28 -10.81 -10.29
N PRO A 44 10.74 -12.07 -10.31
CA PRO A 44 9.91 -13.22 -10.66
C PRO A 44 8.66 -13.38 -9.76
N GLY A 45 7.67 -14.13 -10.24
CA GLY A 45 6.51 -14.51 -9.43
C GLY A 45 6.94 -15.30 -8.18
N GLY A 46 6.25 -15.10 -7.05
CA GLY A 46 6.50 -15.89 -5.84
C GLY A 46 7.73 -15.52 -5.01
N VAL A 47 8.62 -14.63 -5.46
CA VAL A 47 9.86 -14.27 -4.72
C VAL A 47 9.65 -13.43 -3.45
N GLY A 48 8.40 -13.14 -3.08
CA GLY A 48 8.08 -12.42 -1.85
C GLY A 48 8.14 -10.89 -1.96
N LYS A 49 7.95 -10.30 -3.15
CA LYS A 49 7.97 -8.83 -3.33
C LYS A 49 6.97 -8.10 -2.43
N THR A 50 5.75 -8.63 -2.31
CA THR A 50 4.72 -8.08 -1.41
C THR A 50 5.17 -8.10 0.06
N ARG A 51 5.85 -9.18 0.46
CA ARG A 51 6.42 -9.33 1.80
C ARG A 51 7.56 -8.32 2.02
N LEU A 52 8.45 -8.17 1.05
CA LEU A 52 9.51 -7.16 1.08
C LEU A 52 8.95 -5.74 1.18
N ALA A 53 7.94 -5.40 0.36
CA ALA A 53 7.26 -4.10 0.40
C ALA A 53 6.67 -3.82 1.78
N ALA A 54 5.92 -4.77 2.35
CA ALA A 54 5.34 -4.64 3.68
C ALA A 54 6.40 -4.40 4.76
N ARG A 55 7.53 -5.11 4.71
CA ARG A 55 8.64 -4.91 5.67
C ARG A 55 9.37 -3.59 5.50
N VAL A 56 9.58 -3.13 4.26
CA VAL A 56 10.15 -1.81 4.02
C VAL A 56 9.21 -0.76 4.60
N ALA A 57 7.91 -0.86 4.31
CA ALA A 57 6.88 0.05 4.78
C ALA A 57 6.79 0.10 6.32
N ALA A 58 6.84 -1.06 6.99
CA ALA A 58 6.88 -1.15 8.45
C ALA A 58 8.12 -0.45 9.05
N ARG A 59 9.30 -0.57 8.42
CA ARG A 59 10.53 0.10 8.87
C ARG A 59 10.49 1.61 8.72
N VAL A 60 9.77 2.12 7.71
CA VAL A 60 9.67 3.56 7.44
C VAL A 60 8.41 4.19 8.01
N GLN A 61 7.56 3.43 8.71
CA GLN A 61 6.26 3.90 9.20
C GLN A 61 6.36 5.22 9.99
N ARG A 62 7.41 5.40 10.80
CA ARG A 62 7.64 6.64 11.56
C ARG A 62 7.88 7.88 10.69
N ALA A 63 8.30 7.71 9.44
CA ALA A 63 8.49 8.79 8.48
C ALA A 63 7.18 9.22 7.78
N PHE A 64 6.08 8.52 8.01
CA PHE A 64 4.77 8.78 7.42
C PHE A 64 3.74 8.97 8.54
N PRO A 65 3.65 10.19 9.12
CA PRO A 65 2.78 10.46 10.27
C PRO A 65 1.29 10.25 9.97
N ASP A 66 0.88 10.43 8.71
CA ASP A 66 -0.50 10.19 8.26
C ASP A 66 -0.76 8.70 7.92
N GLY A 67 0.25 7.86 8.11
CA GLY A 67 0.16 6.42 8.10
C GLY A 67 0.65 5.74 6.83
N VAL A 68 0.66 4.41 6.91
CA VAL A 68 0.99 3.50 5.82
C VAL A 68 -0.25 2.66 5.53
N ARG A 69 -0.62 2.49 4.26
CA ARG A 69 -1.76 1.67 3.83
C ARG A 69 -1.37 0.74 2.70
N PHE A 70 -1.85 -0.50 2.78
CA PHE A 70 -1.69 -1.48 1.73
C PHE A 70 -2.94 -1.48 0.84
N VAL A 71 -2.79 -1.23 -0.46
CA VAL A 71 -3.89 -1.19 -1.42
C VAL A 71 -3.92 -2.49 -2.19
N HIS A 72 -4.89 -3.35 -1.88
CA HIS A 72 -5.06 -4.63 -2.57
C HIS A 72 -5.60 -4.42 -3.98
N LEU A 73 -4.71 -4.46 -4.97
CA LEU A 73 -5.07 -4.38 -6.40
C LEU A 73 -5.39 -5.73 -7.04
N SER A 74 -5.26 -6.84 -6.28
CA SER A 74 -5.53 -8.18 -6.80
C SER A 74 -7.00 -8.34 -7.19
N GLY A 75 -7.24 -8.85 -8.40
CA GLY A 75 -8.59 -9.04 -8.93
C GLY A 75 -9.26 -7.76 -9.45
N LEU A 76 -8.55 -6.62 -9.47
CA LEU A 76 -9.01 -5.45 -10.23
C LEU A 76 -8.66 -5.65 -11.70
N HIS A 77 -9.68 -5.60 -12.55
CA HIS A 77 -9.54 -5.70 -14.00
C HIS A 77 -9.81 -4.38 -14.72
N ASP A 78 -10.49 -3.45 -14.05
CA ASP A 78 -10.78 -2.11 -14.56
C ASP A 78 -9.87 -1.08 -13.84
N PRO A 79 -8.99 -0.37 -14.58
CA PRO A 79 -8.18 0.71 -14.03
C PRO A 79 -8.97 1.82 -13.32
N ALA A 80 -10.23 2.05 -13.71
CA ALA A 80 -11.08 3.06 -13.09
C ALA A 80 -11.42 2.73 -11.62
N LEU A 81 -11.24 1.47 -11.19
CA LEU A 81 -11.46 1.04 -9.81
C LEU A 81 -10.26 1.28 -8.89
N VAL A 82 -9.07 1.58 -9.44
CA VAL A 82 -7.86 1.79 -8.64
C VAL A 82 -7.98 2.95 -7.65
N PRO A 83 -8.50 4.15 -8.04
CA PRO A 83 -8.69 5.24 -7.08
C PRO A 83 -9.68 4.89 -5.97
N LEU A 84 -10.73 4.11 -6.28
CA LEU A 84 -11.71 3.65 -5.30
C LEU A 84 -11.08 2.68 -4.29
N ALA A 85 -10.26 1.73 -4.75
CA ALA A 85 -9.54 0.82 -3.88
C ALA A 85 -8.55 1.56 -2.95
N ALA A 86 -7.88 2.59 -3.46
CA ALA A 86 -6.99 3.42 -2.66
C ALA A 86 -7.75 4.28 -1.62
N ALA A 87 -8.91 4.84 -2.01
CA ALA A 87 -9.77 5.59 -1.09
C ALA A 87 -10.30 4.69 0.04
N ASP A 88 -10.78 3.49 -0.29
CA ASP A 88 -11.22 2.49 0.68
C ASP A 88 -10.09 2.09 1.65
N ALA A 89 -8.87 1.89 1.14
CA ALA A 89 -7.71 1.59 1.97
C ALA A 89 -7.35 2.72 2.97
N LEU A 90 -7.68 3.96 2.62
CA LEU A 90 -7.49 5.13 3.47
C LEU A 90 -8.69 5.41 4.39
N GLY A 91 -9.78 4.63 4.29
CA GLY A 91 -11.05 4.90 4.99
C GLY A 91 -11.72 6.20 4.51
N LEU A 92 -11.42 6.60 3.27
CA LEU A 92 -12.00 7.79 2.64
C LEU A 92 -13.26 7.37 1.90
N HIS A 93 -14.40 7.85 2.38
CA HIS A 93 -15.68 7.70 1.72
C HIS A 93 -16.11 9.07 1.20
N ASP A 94 -15.76 9.38 -0.04
CA ASP A 94 -16.24 10.60 -0.68
C ASP A 94 -17.60 10.34 -1.34
N HIS A 95 -18.57 11.19 -1.01
CA HIS A 95 -19.92 11.21 -1.57
C HIS A 95 -20.11 12.41 -2.51
N SER A 96 -19.03 13.12 -2.84
CA SER A 96 -19.05 14.25 -3.76
C SER A 96 -19.38 13.79 -5.18
N ALA A 97 -19.86 14.73 -6.00
CA ALA A 97 -20.05 14.51 -7.44
C ALA A 97 -18.73 14.52 -8.24
N GLN A 98 -17.57 14.56 -7.56
CA GLN A 98 -16.28 14.64 -8.21
C GLN A 98 -15.82 13.26 -8.72
N PRO A 99 -14.97 13.22 -9.76
CA PRO A 99 -14.33 11.99 -10.17
C PRO A 99 -13.49 11.37 -9.02
N PRO A 100 -13.53 10.04 -8.82
CA PRO A 100 -12.86 9.39 -7.67
C PRO A 100 -11.37 9.72 -7.51
N LEU A 101 -10.63 9.88 -8.60
CA LEU A 101 -9.22 10.24 -8.55
C LEU A 101 -9.02 11.69 -8.06
N ALA A 102 -9.85 12.62 -8.50
CA ALA A 102 -9.76 14.02 -8.09
C ALA A 102 -10.06 14.17 -6.59
N ALA A 103 -11.13 13.51 -6.14
CA ALA A 103 -11.49 13.39 -4.73
C ALA A 103 -10.33 12.83 -3.89
N LEU A 104 -9.75 11.70 -4.31
CA LEU A 104 -8.64 11.07 -3.63
C LEU A 104 -7.43 12.01 -3.52
N VAL A 105 -7.03 12.65 -4.63
CA VAL A 105 -5.89 13.57 -4.67
C VAL A 105 -6.11 14.75 -3.71
N GLU A 106 -7.31 15.34 -3.70
CA GLU A 106 -7.62 16.45 -2.79
C GLU A 106 -7.59 16.03 -1.32
N GLN A 107 -7.95 14.79 -1.01
CA GLN A 107 -7.90 14.27 0.36
C GLN A 107 -6.48 13.97 0.85
N VAL A 108 -5.56 13.60 -0.05
CA VAL A 108 -4.18 13.18 0.31
C VAL A 108 -3.12 14.25 0.07
N ARG A 109 -3.44 15.36 -0.59
CA ARG A 109 -2.50 16.42 -1.01
C ARG A 109 -1.58 16.93 0.11
N ASP A 110 -2.13 17.11 1.30
CA ASP A 110 -1.43 17.69 2.46
C ASP A 110 -1.02 16.63 3.47
N ARG A 111 -1.20 15.34 3.15
CA ARG A 111 -0.87 14.21 4.00
C ARG A 111 0.48 13.60 3.59
N ARG A 112 1.31 13.33 4.58
CA ARG A 112 2.54 12.55 4.45
C ARG A 112 2.24 11.09 4.80
N LEU A 113 1.72 10.37 3.81
CA LEU A 113 1.37 8.95 3.87
C LEU A 113 2.15 8.11 2.86
N LEU A 114 2.18 6.80 3.08
CA LEU A 114 2.73 5.82 2.13
C LEU A 114 1.64 4.84 1.70
N LEU A 115 1.45 4.71 0.39
CA LEU A 115 0.64 3.65 -0.22
C LEU A 115 1.57 2.54 -0.69
N VAL A 116 1.17 1.29 -0.40
CA VAL A 116 1.90 0.06 -0.74
C VAL A 116 1.03 -0.84 -1.60
#